data_AF-A0AAW7FRL7-F1
#
_entry.id   AF-A0AAW7FRL7-F1
#
_cell.length_a   1.000
_cell.length_b   1.000
_cell.length_c   1.000
_cell.angle_alpha   90.00
_cell.angle_beta   90.00
_cell.angle_gamma   90.00
#
_symmetry.space_group_name_H-M   'P 1'
#
loop_
_entity.id
_entity.type
_entity.pdbx_description
1 polymer ?
#
loop_
_entity_poly.entity_id
_entity_poly.type
_entity_poly.pdbx_seq_one_letter_code
_entity_poly.pdbx_strand_id
1 'polypeptide(L)'
;MSDSGKRFEFLVNGAPLALLNTETAVAADYLLFLEGVIKALLSDRESLEREANKSGRTINGHGFSFIGSVNIPQVSDEQINPDL
;
A
#
# COMPACT_ATOMS: atom_id res chain seq x y z
N MET A 1 -11.35 0.74 25.35
CA MET A 1 -11.33 1.97 24.52
C MET A 1 -11.59 1.50 23.10
N SER A 2 -12.67 1.95 22.45
CA SER A 2 -12.87 1.68 21.02
C SER A 2 -11.79 2.46 20.27
N ASP A 3 -10.91 1.78 19.54
CA ASP A 3 -10.04 2.47 18.59
C ASP A 3 -10.95 3.18 17.58
N SER A 4 -11.05 4.51 17.69
CA SER A 4 -11.75 5.32 16.70
C SER A 4 -11.03 5.13 15.36
N GLY A 5 -11.78 4.83 14.30
CA GLY A 5 -11.20 4.66 12.97
C GLY A 5 -10.27 5.83 12.60
N LYS A 6 -9.20 5.51 11.88
CA LYS A 6 -8.21 6.47 11.39
C LYS A 6 -8.55 6.85 9.96
N ARG A 7 -8.28 8.10 9.61
CA ARG A 7 -8.41 8.60 8.24
C ARG A 7 -7.03 8.90 7.67
N PHE A 8 -6.70 8.27 6.56
CA PHE A 8 -5.49 8.53 5.79
C PHE A 8 -5.87 9.23 4.49
N GLU A 9 -5.15 10.30 4.16
CA GLU A 9 -5.34 11.04 2.93
C GLU A 9 -3.98 11.22 2.25
N PHE A 10 -3.93 10.88 0.96
CA PHE A 10 -2.79 11.13 0.12
C PHE A 10 -3.16 12.18 -0.92
N LEU A 11 -2.51 13.34 -0.80
CA LEU A 11 -2.77 14.51 -1.65
C LEU A 11 -1.59 14.75 -2.59
N VAL A 12 -1.88 15.07 -3.85
CA VAL A 12 -0.89 15.56 -4.83
C VAL A 12 -1.28 16.97 -5.22
N ASN A 13 -0.40 17.93 -4.94
CA ASN A 13 -0.66 19.36 -5.18
C ASN A 13 -1.98 19.86 -4.53
N GLY A 14 -2.33 19.32 -3.37
CA GLY A 14 -3.56 19.65 -2.65
C GLY A 14 -4.82 18.94 -3.16
N ALA A 15 -4.76 18.19 -4.25
CA ALA A 15 -5.87 17.36 -4.74
C ALA A 15 -5.80 15.95 -4.12
N PRO A 16 -6.93 15.41 -3.61
CA PRO A 16 -6.96 14.06 -3.07
C PRO A 16 -6.84 13.02 -4.17
N LEU A 17 -5.88 12.11 -4.01
CA LEU A 17 -5.64 11.02 -4.95
C LEU A 17 -6.00 9.65 -4.37
N ALA A 18 -5.75 9.43 -3.07
CA ALA A 18 -6.17 8.22 -2.37
C ALA A 18 -6.62 8.57 -0.94
N LEU A 19 -7.67 7.90 -0.47
CA LEU A 19 -8.24 8.11 0.86
C LEU A 19 -8.65 6.77 1.46
N LEU A 20 -8.39 6.60 2.76
CA LEU A 20 -8.77 5.42 3.52
C LEU A 20 -9.37 5.85 4.86
N ASN A 21 -10.62 5.44 5.11
CA ASN A 21 -11.22 5.54 6.44
C ASN A 21 -11.30 4.15 7.06
N THR A 22 -10.50 3.88 8.09
CA THR A 22 -10.41 2.54 8.70
C THR A 22 -11.62 2.19 9.57
N GLU A 23 -12.54 3.14 9.82
CA GLU A 23 -13.77 2.87 10.57
C GLU A 23 -14.68 1.87 9.84
N THR A 24 -14.73 1.96 8.51
CA THR A 24 -15.59 1.13 7.66
C THR A 24 -14.81 0.34 6.61
N ALA A 25 -13.49 0.46 6.58
CA ALA A 25 -12.66 -0.16 5.56
C ALA A 25 -12.63 -1.68 5.69
N VAL A 26 -12.82 -2.35 4.56
CA VAL A 26 -12.51 -3.77 4.38
C VAL A 26 -11.16 -3.91 3.67
N ALA A 27 -10.62 -5.13 3.61
CA ALA A 27 -9.30 -5.41 3.01
C ALA A 27 -9.12 -4.80 1.61
N ALA A 28 -10.18 -4.77 0.79
CA ALA A 28 -10.15 -4.16 -0.53
C ALA A 28 -9.84 -2.66 -0.51
N ASP A 29 -10.35 -1.90 0.47
CA ASP A 29 -10.11 -0.47 0.60
C ASP A 29 -8.63 -0.17 0.90
N TYR A 30 -7.99 -1.00 1.72
CA TYR A 30 -6.55 -0.90 1.99
C TYR A 30 -5.73 -1.14 0.72
N LEU A 31 -6.08 -2.17 -0.07
CA LEU A 31 -5.38 -2.48 -1.32
C LEU A 31 -5.55 -1.35 -2.35
N LEU A 32 -6.77 -0.81 -2.49
CA LEU A 32 -7.04 0.33 -3.37
C LEU A 32 -6.28 1.59 -2.94
N PHE A 33 -6.23 1.87 -1.63
CA PHE A 33 -5.44 2.98 -1.10
C PHE A 33 -3.96 2.83 -1.44
N LEU A 34 -3.37 1.65 -1.19
CA LEU A 34 -1.97 1.38 -1.50
C LEU A 34 -1.68 1.47 -3.00
N GLU A 35 -2.56 0.94 -3.85
CA GLU A 35 -2.43 1.05 -5.30
C GLU A 35 -2.43 2.51 -5.75
N GLY A 36 -3.33 3.33 -5.21
CA GLY A 36 -3.39 4.77 -5.48
C GLY A 36 -2.10 5.50 -5.09
N VAL A 37 -1.57 5.23 -3.89
CA VAL A 37 -0.29 5.80 -3.41
C VAL A 37 0.87 5.39 -4.33
N ILE A 38 0.98 4.10 -4.68
CA ILE A 38 2.06 3.58 -5.53
C ILE A 38 2.01 4.24 -6.90
N LYS A 39 0.85 4.29 -7.55
CA LYS A 39 0.69 4.94 -8.86
C LYS A 39 1.08 6.42 -8.82
N ALA A 40 0.76 7.10 -7.74
CA ALA A 40 1.12 8.51 -7.55
C ALA A 40 2.62 8.73 -7.50
N LEU A 41 3.30 7.96 -6.65
CA LEU A 41 4.74 8.08 -6.45
C LEU A 41 5.50 7.66 -7.70
N LEU A 42 4.99 6.68 -8.44
CA LEU A 42 5.56 6.24 -9.71
C LEU A 42 5.15 7.09 -10.92
N SER A 43 4.41 8.19 -10.72
CA SER A 43 4.02 9.07 -11.84
C SER A 43 5.23 9.72 -12.52
N ASP A 44 6.31 10.01 -11.77
CA ASP A 44 7.61 10.43 -12.29
C ASP A 44 8.66 9.31 -12.16
N ARG A 45 8.32 8.14 -12.72
CA ARG A 45 9.20 6.97 -12.74
C ARG A 45 10.58 7.29 -13.32
N GLU A 46 10.67 8.15 -14.34
CA GLU A 46 11.94 8.48 -14.97
C GLU A 46 12.91 9.20 -14.03
N SER A 47 12.42 10.17 -13.24
CA SER A 47 13.28 10.83 -12.25
C SER A 47 13.71 9.88 -11.14
N LEU A 48 12.83 8.98 -10.70
CA LEU A 48 13.17 7.94 -9.73
C LEU A 48 14.22 6.95 -10.29
N GLU A 49 14.11 6.58 -11.56
CA GLU A 49 15.11 5.74 -12.24
C GLU A 49 16.46 6.46 -12.35
N ARG A 50 16.46 7.76 -12.68
CA ARG A 50 17.68 8.58 -12.70
C ARG A 50 18.34 8.67 -11.32
N GLU A 51 17.56 8.91 -10.26
CA GLU A 51 18.05 8.93 -8.88
C GLU A 51 18.66 7.58 -8.48
N ALA A 52 17.91 6.49 -8.70
CA ALA A 52 18.37 5.15 -8.35
C ALA A 52 19.69 4.81 -9.06
N ASN A 53 19.78 5.08 -10.36
CA ASN A 53 20.98 4.83 -11.15
C ASN A 53 22.17 5.66 -10.64
N LYS A 54 21.96 6.93 -10.23
CA LYS A 54 22.99 7.76 -9.61
C LYS A 54 23.48 7.17 -8.28
N SER A 55 22.60 6.51 -7.53
CA SER A 55 22.94 5.77 -6.30
C SER A 55 23.48 4.35 -6.55
N GLY A 56 23.73 3.97 -7.80
CA GLY A 56 24.22 2.63 -8.17
C GLY A 56 23.18 1.51 -7.99
N ARG A 57 21.90 1.84 -7.87
CA ARG A 57 20.78 0.90 -7.76
C ARG A 57 19.96 0.94 -9.05
N THR A 58 19.58 -0.20 -9.60
CA THR A 58 18.73 -0.23 -10.79
C THR A 58 17.31 -0.63 -10.40
N ILE A 59 16.34 0.23 -10.71
CA ILE A 59 14.90 -0.11 -10.60
C ILE A 59 14.54 -1.28 -11.55
N ASN A 60 15.26 -1.38 -12.68
CA ASN A 60 15.03 -2.35 -13.74
C ASN A 60 15.87 -3.64 -13.63
N GLY A 61 16.84 -3.74 -12.70
CA GLY A 61 17.71 -4.92 -12.55
C GLY A 61 17.29 -5.87 -11.44
N HIS A 62 16.63 -5.35 -10.41
CA HIS A 62 15.95 -6.12 -9.39
C HIS A 62 14.67 -5.35 -9.11
N GLY A 63 13.56 -5.79 -9.71
CA GLY A 63 12.28 -5.11 -9.55
C GLY A 63 12.01 -4.82 -8.07
N PHE A 64 11.21 -3.79 -7.79
CA PHE A 64 10.69 -3.52 -6.45
C PHE A 64 9.77 -4.64 -5.93
N SER A 65 10.08 -5.92 -6.18
CA SER A 65 9.50 -7.08 -5.50
C SER A 65 9.65 -6.98 -3.98
N PHE A 66 10.53 -6.11 -3.46
CA PHE A 66 10.60 -5.83 -2.04
C PHE A 66 9.39 -5.04 -1.50
N ILE A 67 8.82 -4.10 -2.27
CA ILE A 67 7.62 -3.34 -1.86
C ILE A 67 6.39 -4.15 -2.28
N GLY A 68 6.14 -5.27 -1.57
CA GLY A 68 4.95 -6.09 -1.77
C GLY A 68 5.10 -7.59 -1.51
N SER A 69 6.33 -8.12 -1.41
CA SER A 69 6.55 -9.57 -1.21
C SER A 69 6.55 -10.02 0.27
N VAL A 70 5.79 -9.37 1.15
CA VAL A 70 5.41 -10.04 2.40
C VAL A 70 4.27 -10.98 2.08
N ASN A 71 4.55 -12.28 2.06
CA ASN A 71 3.51 -13.31 2.06
C ASN A 71 2.57 -13.03 3.23
N ILE A 72 1.32 -12.67 2.95
CA ILE A 72 0.29 -12.65 3.98
C ILE A 72 0.03 -14.12 4.34
N PRO A 73 0.27 -14.56 5.59
CA PRO A 73 -0.06 -15.92 6.00
C PRO A 73 -1.54 -16.16 5.70
N GLN A 74 -1.84 -17.20 4.93
CA GLN A 74 -3.21 -17.67 4.81
C GLN A 74 -3.60 -18.25 6.17
N VAL A 75 -4.43 -17.53 6.92
CA VAL A 75 -5.11 -18.11 8.07
C VAL A 75 -6.21 -18.98 7.48
N SER A 76 -6.13 -20.29 7.68
CA SER A 76 -7.22 -21.19 7.30
C SER A 76 -8.47 -20.84 8.11
N ASP A 77 -9.64 -20.84 7.47
CA ASP A 77 -10.94 -20.55 8.11
C ASP A 77 -11.31 -21.57 9.23
N GLU A 78 -10.46 -22.55 9.51
CA GLU A 78 -10.72 -23.70 10.39
C GLU A 78 -10.43 -23.46 11.89
N GLN A 79 -10.51 -22.22 12.38
CA GLN A 79 -10.48 -21.95 13.84
C GLN A 79 -11.59 -21.01 14.31
N ILE A 80 -12.78 -21.07 13.70
CA ILE A 80 -14.01 -20.68 14.40
C ILE A 80 -14.53 -21.95 15.07
N ASN A 81 -14.18 -22.13 16.35
CA ASN A 81 -14.79 -23.16 17.18
C ASN A 81 -16.30 -22.87 17.27
N PRO A 82 -17.19 -23.77 16.83
CA PRO A 82 -18.63 -23.52 16.85
C PRO A 82 -19.27 -23.62 18.26
N ASP A 83 -18.48 -23.90 19.31
CA ASP A 83 -18.99 -24.14 20.68
C ASP A 83 -18.63 -23.04 21.70
N LEU A 84 -18.84 -21.76 21.36
CA LEU A 84 -18.92 -20.65 22.34
C LEU A 84 -20.14 -19.76 22.10
#